data_AF-A0A2Z4JSA1-F1
#
_entry.id   AF-A0A2Z4JSA1-F1
#
_cell.length_a   1.000
_cell.length_b   1.000
_cell.length_c   1.000
_cell.angle_alpha   90.00
_cell.angle_beta   90.00
_cell.angle_gamma   90.00
#
_symmetry.space_group_name_H-M   'P 1'
#
loop_
_entity.id
_entity.type
_entity.pdbx_description
1 polymer ?
#
loop_
_entity_poly.entity_id
_entity_poly.type
_entity_poly.pdbx_seq_one_letter_code
_entity_poly.pdbx_strand_id
1 'polypeptide(L)'
;MSQSLETLLERQRVLQAQAAKERRGFSSHFAALKKPFSWADKGLEAVQFLKSSPILWTSAFAVLAHFKPKLASKVLALGWGAMKLVKTAKSIL
;
A
#
# COMPACT_ATOMS: atom_id res chain seq x y z
N MET A 1 8.57 44.71 -6.15
CA MET A 1 7.97 43.46 -6.67
C MET A 1 7.93 43.57 -8.18
N SER A 2 8.58 42.66 -8.90
CA SER A 2 8.76 42.80 -10.35
C SER A 2 7.48 42.39 -11.09
N GLN A 3 7.11 43.11 -12.16
CA GLN A 3 5.96 42.77 -13.03
C GLN A 3 6.03 41.32 -13.56
N SER A 4 7.25 40.77 -13.69
CA SER A 4 7.48 39.37 -14.04
C SER A 4 6.98 38.38 -12.98
N LEU A 5 7.04 38.71 -11.69
CA LEU A 5 6.55 37.85 -10.61
C LEU A 5 5.03 37.81 -10.57
N GLU A 6 4.37 38.95 -10.78
CA GLU A 6 2.90 39.02 -10.80
C GLU A 6 2.32 38.24 -11.97
N THR A 7 2.89 38.39 -13.17
CA THR A 7 2.48 37.63 -14.36
C THR A 7 2.70 36.12 -14.21
N LEU A 8 3.77 35.69 -13.53
CA LEU A 8 4.00 34.28 -13.22
C LEU A 8 3.01 33.74 -12.18
N LEU A 9 2.65 34.53 -11.16
CA LEU A 9 1.65 34.15 -10.16
C LEU A 9 0.25 34.00 -10.77
N GLU A 10 -0.14 34.89 -11.69
CA GLU A 10 -1.40 34.75 -12.42
C GLU A 10 -1.43 33.48 -13.26
N ARG A 11 -0.36 33.21 -14.02
CA ARG A 11 -0.23 31.97 -14.80
C ARG A 11 -0.25 30.73 -13.92
N GLN A 12 0.42 30.77 -12.78
CA GLN A 12 0.41 29.67 -11.81
C GLN A 12 -1.00 29.38 -11.31
N ARG A 13 -1.78 30.42 -10.97
CA ARG A 13 -3.16 30.26 -10.51
C ARG A 13 -4.06 29.65 -11.59
N VAL A 14 -3.90 30.07 -12.85
CA VAL A 14 -4.65 29.50 -13.98
C VAL A 14 -4.31 28.01 -14.15
N LEU A 15 -3.02 27.66 -14.15
CA LEU A 15 -2.57 26.28 -14.28
C LEU A 15 -3.01 25.41 -13.10
N GLN A 16 -2.97 25.93 -11.87
CA GLN A 16 -3.48 25.22 -10.69
C GLN A 16 -4.99 24.98 -10.77
N ALA A 17 -5.77 25.97 -11.24
CA ALA A 17 -7.21 25.81 -11.43
C ALA A 17 -7.54 24.75 -12.49
N GLN A 18 -6.74 24.68 -13.56
CA GLN A 18 -6.89 23.68 -14.61
C GLN A 18 -6.51 22.28 -14.13
N ALA A 19 -5.36 22.13 -13.47
CA ALA A 19 -4.94 20.87 -12.86
C ALA A 19 -5.94 20.37 -11.80
N ALA A 20 -6.57 21.28 -11.03
CA ALA A 20 -7.60 20.92 -10.06
C ALA A 20 -8.88 20.39 -10.74
N LYS A 21 -9.29 20.95 -11.88
CA LYS A 21 -10.41 20.44 -12.68
C LYS A 21 -10.09 19.05 -13.24
N GLU A 22 -8.89 18.85 -13.77
CA GLU A 22 -8.45 17.57 -14.32
C GLU A 22 -8.35 16.49 -13.23
N ARG A 23 -7.78 16.80 -12.06
CA ARG A 23 -7.73 15.86 -10.92
C ARG A 23 -9.11 15.40 -10.48
N ARG A 24 -10.12 16.28 -10.53
CA ARG A 24 -11.51 15.90 -10.23
C ARG A 24 -12.06 14.95 -11.30
N GLY A 25 -11.79 15.21 -12.58
CA GLY A 25 -12.12 14.31 -13.69
C GLY A 25 -11.44 12.95 -13.58
N PHE A 26 -10.17 12.89 -13.20
CA PHE A 26 -9.48 11.62 -12.94
C PHE A 26 -10.05 10.91 -11.71
N SER A 27 -10.39 11.64 -10.64
CA SER A 27 -10.85 11.04 -9.39
C SER A 27 -12.16 10.24 -9.51
N SER A 28 -13.04 10.59 -10.46
CA SER A 28 -14.26 9.83 -10.72
C SER A 28 -13.95 8.44 -11.30
N HIS A 29 -12.94 8.33 -12.15
CA HIS A 29 -12.46 7.06 -12.71
C HIS A 29 -11.68 6.22 -11.69
N PHE A 30 -10.98 6.86 -10.75
CA PHE A 30 -10.25 6.18 -9.67
C PHE A 30 -11.12 5.79 -8.47
N ALA A 31 -12.41 6.14 -8.44
CA ALA A 31 -13.32 5.79 -7.33
C ALA A 31 -13.41 4.27 -7.09
N ALA A 32 -13.37 3.46 -8.16
CA ALA A 32 -13.36 1.99 -8.06
C ALA A 32 -12.03 1.45 -7.51
N LEU A 33 -10.91 2.11 -7.81
CA LEU A 33 -9.56 1.75 -7.38
C LEU A 33 -9.23 2.27 -5.97
N LYS A 34 -10.00 3.21 -5.42
CA LYS A 34 -9.82 3.74 -4.08
C LYS A 34 -10.00 2.69 -2.98
N LYS A 35 -10.97 1.77 -3.15
CA LYS A 35 -11.20 0.66 -2.22
C LYS A 35 -10.01 -0.32 -2.12
N PRO A 36 -9.51 -0.91 -3.23
CA PRO A 36 -8.36 -1.79 -3.16
C PRO A 36 -7.09 -1.08 -2.67
N PHE A 37 -6.88 0.19 -3.03
CA PHE A 37 -5.73 0.94 -2.51
C PHE A 37 -5.82 1.18 -1.00
N SER A 38 -7.01 1.51 -0.48
CA SER A 38 -7.20 1.63 0.98
C SER A 38 -7.01 0.30 1.72
N TRP A 39 -7.28 -0.82 1.04
CA TRP A 39 -7.05 -2.15 1.60
C TRP A 39 -5.55 -2.49 1.61
N ALA A 40 -4.81 -2.08 0.58
CA ALA A 40 -3.36 -2.19 0.56
C ALA A 40 -2.70 -1.35 1.67
N ASP A 41 -3.15 -0.11 1.88
CA ASP A 41 -2.66 0.76 2.97
C ASP A 41 -2.93 0.13 4.35
N LYS A 42 -4.16 -0.34 4.59
CA LYS A 42 -4.49 -1.07 5.82
C LYS A 42 -3.71 -2.36 5.97
N GLY A 43 -3.42 -3.04 4.87
CA GLY A 43 -2.56 -4.23 4.85
C GLY A 43 -1.13 -3.91 5.26
N LEU A 44 -0.59 -2.79 4.80
CA LEU A 44 0.73 -2.30 5.18
C LEU A 44 0.77 -1.93 6.68
N GLU A 45 -0.25 -1.25 7.17
CA GLU A 45 -0.41 -0.96 8.61
C GLU A 45 -0.46 -2.24 9.44
N ALA A 46 -1.22 -3.25 9.01
CA ALA A 46 -1.31 -4.54 9.68
C ALA A 46 0.05 -5.28 9.70
N VAL A 47 0.80 -5.26 8.59
CA VAL A 47 2.14 -5.84 8.52
C VAL A 47 3.11 -5.10 9.44
N GLN A 48 3.04 -3.77 9.47
CA GLN A 48 3.88 -2.96 10.35
C GLN A 48 3.57 -3.20 11.83
N PHE A 49 2.29 -3.37 12.18
CA PHE A 49 1.85 -3.76 13.53
C PHE A 49 2.36 -5.16 13.92
N LEU A 50 2.31 -6.10 12.97
CA LEU A 50 2.84 -7.45 13.18
C LEU A 50 4.36 -7.43 13.41
N LYS A 51 5.07 -6.57 12.67
CA LYS A 51 6.51 -6.36 12.79
C LYS A 51 6.90 -5.70 14.11
N SER A 52 6.10 -4.74 14.59
CA SER A 52 6.36 -4.06 15.87
C SER A 52 6.03 -4.92 17.08
N SER A 53 5.16 -5.92 16.93
CA SER A 53 4.68 -6.78 18.02
C SER A 53 4.98 -8.27 17.76
N PRO A 54 6.26 -8.69 17.77
CA PRO A 54 6.66 -10.06 17.44
C PRO A 54 6.04 -11.10 18.38
N ILE A 55 5.77 -10.75 19.65
CA ILE A 55 5.20 -11.64 20.66
C ILE A 55 3.75 -12.05 20.30
N LEU A 56 2.96 -11.14 19.72
CA LEU A 56 1.55 -11.41 19.39
C LEU A 56 1.41 -12.40 18.24
N TRP A 57 2.23 -12.26 17.20
CA TRP A 57 2.13 -13.17 16.05
C TRP A 57 2.75 -14.53 16.33
N THR A 58 3.86 -14.55 17.09
CA THR A 58 4.49 -15.81 17.49
C THR A 58 3.62 -16.60 18.47
N SER A 59 2.95 -15.94 19.42
CA SER A 59 2.00 -16.62 20.31
C SER A 59 0.76 -17.12 19.55
N ALA A 60 0.20 -16.31 18.64
CA ALA A 60 -0.92 -16.72 17.80
C ALA A 60 -0.55 -17.91 16.91
N PHE A 61 0.65 -17.90 16.32
CA PHE A 61 1.17 -19.01 15.52
C PHE A 61 1.45 -20.26 16.37
N ALA A 62 1.97 -20.10 17.59
CA ALA A 62 2.20 -21.20 18.51
C ALA A 62 0.89 -21.91 18.90
N VAL A 63 -0.15 -21.13 19.20
CA VAL A 63 -1.51 -21.67 19.44
C VAL A 63 -2.02 -22.38 18.19
N LEU A 64 -1.89 -21.77 17.01
CA LEU A 64 -2.34 -22.38 15.75
C LEU A 64 -1.60 -23.70 15.44
N ALA A 65 -0.28 -23.73 15.67
CA ALA A 65 0.55 -24.90 15.48
C ALA A 65 0.20 -26.02 16.46
N HIS A 66 -0.15 -25.66 17.70
CA HIS A 66 -0.55 -26.59 18.74
C HIS A 66 -1.91 -27.25 18.42
N PHE A 67 -2.92 -26.45 18.03
CA PHE A 67 -4.27 -26.98 17.79
C PHE A 67 -4.48 -27.57 16.39
N LYS A 68 -3.78 -27.06 15.37
CA LYS A 68 -3.98 -27.45 13.97
C LYS A 68 -2.65 -27.52 13.20
N PRO A 69 -1.78 -28.50 13.49
CA PRO A 69 -0.46 -28.62 12.87
C PRO A 69 -0.50 -28.80 11.34
N LYS A 70 -1.54 -29.49 10.82
CA LYS A 70 -1.75 -29.65 9.37
C LYS A 70 -2.13 -28.35 8.64
N LEU A 71 -2.69 -27.36 9.34
CA LEU A 71 -2.95 -26.04 8.78
C LEU A 71 -1.71 -25.16 8.87
N ALA A 72 -0.96 -25.25 9.98
CA ALA A 72 0.31 -24.54 10.13
C ALA A 72 1.31 -24.90 9.01
N SER A 73 1.43 -26.20 8.66
CA SER A 73 2.30 -26.63 7.57
C SER A 73 1.88 -26.07 6.20
N LYS A 74 0.57 -25.95 5.94
CA LYS A 74 0.05 -25.32 4.72
C LYS A 74 0.33 -23.82 4.68
N VAL A 75 0.15 -23.13 5.80
CA VAL A 75 0.48 -21.69 5.92
C VAL A 75 1.97 -21.45 5.69
N LEU A 76 2.83 -22.32 6.24
CA LEU A 76 4.28 -22.30 5.98
C LEU A 76 4.61 -22.54 4.51
N ALA A 77 3.98 -23.52 3.87
CA ALA A 77 4.19 -23.81 2.45
C ALA A 77 3.76 -22.62 1.56
N LEU A 78 2.62 -22.00 1.87
CA LEU A 78 2.16 -20.78 1.19
C LEU A 78 3.11 -19.60 1.44
N GLY A 79 3.58 -19.43 2.67
CA GLY A 79 4.57 -18.41 3.03
C GLY A 79 5.89 -18.59 2.28
N TRP A 80 6.36 -19.83 2.13
CA TRP A 80 7.55 -20.16 1.34
C TRP A 80 7.36 -19.87 -0.15
N GLY A 81 6.18 -20.18 -0.70
CA GLY A 81 5.81 -19.85 -2.08
C GLY A 81 5.81 -18.34 -2.34
N ALA A 82 5.19 -17.57 -1.44
CA ALA A 82 5.20 -16.11 -1.51
C ALA A 82 6.62 -15.53 -1.40
N MET A 83 7.45 -16.05 -0.50
CA MET A 83 8.85 -15.65 -0.35
C MET A 83 9.66 -15.87 -1.62
N LYS A 84 9.44 -17.00 -2.32
CA LYS A 84 10.06 -17.26 -3.63
C LYS A 84 9.62 -16.25 -4.67
N LEU A 85 8.33 -15.96 -4.80
CA LEU A 85 7.82 -14.96 -5.75
C LEU A 85 8.42 -13.57 -5.51
N VAL A 86 8.51 -13.14 -4.24
CA VAL A 86 9.13 -11.87 -3.87
C VAL A 86 10.63 -11.86 -4.23
N LYS A 87 11.35 -12.95 -3.95
CA LYS A 87 12.77 -13.07 -4.33
C LYS A 87 12.96 -13.04 -5.84
N THR A 88 12.13 -13.76 -6.60
CA THR A 88 12.19 -13.78 -8.07
C THR A 88 11.85 -12.41 -8.64
N ALA A 89 10.83 -11.73 -8.15
CA ALA A 89 10.49 -10.36 -8.56
C ALA A 89 11.63 -9.37 -8.28
N LYS A 90 12.30 -9.47 -7.12
CA LYS A 90 13.49 -8.67 -6.79
C LYS A 90 14.73 -9.01 -7.63
N SER A 91 14.77 -10.19 -8.26
CA SER A 91 15.89 -10.59 -9.12
C SER A 91 15.69 -10.15 -10.57
N ILE A 92 14.45 -9.84 -10.97
CA ILE A 92 14.08 -9.40 -12.32
C ILE A 92 14.05 -7.87 -12.41
N LEU A 93 14.00 -7.19 -11.27
CA LEU A 93 14.00 -5.73 -11.12
C LEU A 93 15.39 -5.24 -10.71
#